data_AF-X0TIR5-F1
#
_entry.id   AF-X0TIR5-F1
#
_cell.length_a   1.000
_cell.length_b   1.000
_cell.length_c   1.000
_cell.angle_alpha   90.00
_cell.angle_beta   90.00
_cell.angle_gamma   90.00
#
_symmetry.space_group_name_H-M   'P 1'
#
loop_
_entity.id
_entity.type
_entity.pdbx_description
1 polymer ?
#
loop_
_entity_poly.entity_id
_entity_poly.type
_entity_poly.pdbx_seq_one_letter_code
_entity_poly.pdbx_strand_id
1 'polypeptide(L)'
;MKNNLESKLGTEDNYVDEESAQSLKNEKSNIERLNDKGEKANISIWLDKKSFRISLISTFTALAIVLGYLLAYLPNIELFTLMIFLSGFILGKRDGVIIGLFSSFIFCFFNPFGPSPIPLLMFQLLHYSLTGLLGAISCDYLAKKD
;
A
#
# COMPACT_ATOMS: atom_id res chain seq x y z
N MET A 1 66.49 11.92 10.78
CA MET A 1 65.40 12.86 11.12
C MET A 1 64.32 12.99 10.03
N LYS A 2 64.64 12.82 8.72
CA LYS A 2 63.62 12.87 7.63
C LYS A 2 62.54 11.78 7.69
N ASN A 3 62.88 10.55 8.08
CA ASN A 3 61.95 9.41 8.04
C ASN A 3 60.78 9.49 9.06
N ASN A 4 60.86 10.37 10.06
CA ASN A 4 59.83 10.51 11.09
C ASN A 4 58.82 11.62 10.77
N LEU A 5 59.12 12.47 9.77
CA LEU A 5 58.17 13.45 9.25
C LEU A 5 57.29 12.85 8.15
N GLU A 6 57.83 11.99 7.29
CA GLU A 6 57.05 11.38 6.21
C GLU A 6 56.02 10.35 6.70
N SER A 7 56.30 9.62 7.80
CA SER A 7 55.29 8.73 8.40
C SER A 7 54.17 9.49 9.11
N LYS A 8 54.47 10.68 9.68
CA LYS A 8 53.46 11.56 10.28
C LYS A 8 52.61 12.24 9.21
N LEU A 9 53.21 12.75 8.14
CA LEU A 9 52.51 13.37 7.01
C LEU A 9 51.59 12.37 6.28
N GLY A 10 52.06 11.14 6.03
CA GLY A 10 51.25 10.10 5.39
C GLY A 10 50.13 9.50 6.26
N THR A 11 50.16 9.74 7.58
CA THR A 11 49.09 9.32 8.51
C THR A 11 48.02 10.40 8.67
N GLU A 12 48.40 11.68 8.65
CA GLU A 12 47.45 12.80 8.71
C GLU A 12 46.62 12.90 7.42
N ASP A 13 47.22 12.71 6.23
CA ASP A 13 46.47 12.72 4.96
C ASP A 13 45.42 11.59 4.89
N ASN A 14 45.77 10.37 5.32
CA ASN A 14 44.83 9.23 5.35
C ASN A 14 43.68 9.43 6.33
N TYR A 15 43.93 10.09 7.47
CA TYR A 15 42.91 10.37 8.49
C TYR A 15 41.92 11.45 8.02
N VAL A 16 42.42 12.48 7.33
CA VAL A 16 41.61 13.56 6.75
C VAL A 16 40.74 13.05 5.59
N ASP A 17 41.23 12.10 4.80
CA ASP A 17 40.47 11.46 3.71
C ASP A 17 39.35 10.54 4.22
N GLU A 18 39.57 9.82 5.33
CA GLU A 18 38.52 9.00 5.96
C GLU A 18 37.43 9.85 6.64
N GLU A 19 37.82 10.91 7.37
CA GLU A 19 36.88 11.81 8.03
C GLU A 19 36.01 12.59 7.02
N SER A 20 36.61 13.03 5.91
CA SER A 20 35.90 13.68 4.81
C SER A 20 34.99 12.69 4.04
N ALA A 21 35.42 11.46 3.81
CA ALA A 21 34.57 10.41 3.23
C ALA A 21 33.38 10.06 4.14
N GLN A 22 33.56 10.10 5.46
CA GLN A 22 32.52 9.79 6.43
C GLN A 22 31.51 10.93 6.61
N SER A 23 31.97 12.18 6.56
CA SER A 23 31.07 13.35 6.52
C SER A 23 30.21 13.38 5.26
N LEU A 24 30.78 13.05 4.09
CA LEU A 24 30.06 12.93 2.83
C LEU A 24 29.02 11.79 2.85
N LYS A 25 29.33 10.65 3.47
CA LYS A 25 28.35 9.55 3.68
C LYS A 25 27.20 9.98 4.58
N ASN A 26 27.51 10.70 5.67
CA ASN A 26 26.49 11.19 6.60
C ASN A 26 25.58 12.23 5.92
N GLU A 27 26.15 13.15 5.15
CA GLU A 27 25.38 14.15 4.39
C GLU A 27 24.47 13.50 3.36
N LYS A 28 24.97 12.53 2.56
CA LYS A 28 24.15 11.76 1.63
C LYS A 28 23.00 11.02 2.35
N SER A 29 23.29 10.40 3.49
CA SER A 29 22.26 9.71 4.29
C SER A 29 21.20 10.67 4.84
N ASN A 30 21.59 11.89 5.21
CA ASN A 30 20.68 12.92 5.69
C ASN A 30 19.80 13.45 4.55
N ILE A 31 20.36 13.67 3.36
CA ILE A 31 19.61 14.08 2.17
C ILE A 31 18.57 13.00 1.79
N GLU A 32 18.96 11.73 1.83
CA GLU A 32 18.05 10.61 1.54
C GLU A 32 16.90 10.52 2.56
N ARG A 33 17.19 10.70 3.86
CA ARG A 33 16.17 10.76 4.92
C ARG A 33 15.24 11.97 4.78
N LEU A 34 15.76 13.13 4.36
CA LEU A 34 14.95 14.33 4.12
C LEU A 34 14.05 14.15 2.90
N ASN A 35 14.55 13.50 1.86
CA ASN A 35 13.77 13.20 0.66
C ASN A 35 12.64 12.19 0.97
N ASP A 36 12.92 11.09 1.68
CA ASP A 36 11.90 10.11 2.11
C ASP A 36 10.81 10.76 2.98
N LYS A 37 11.21 11.62 3.94
CA LYS A 37 10.26 12.38 4.75
C LYS A 37 9.41 13.33 3.92
N GLY A 38 10.01 14.03 2.96
CA GLY A 38 9.30 14.91 2.03
C GLY A 38 8.32 14.15 1.15
N GLU A 39 8.70 12.99 0.63
CA GLU A 39 7.86 12.14 -0.21
C GLU A 39 6.66 11.60 0.57
N LYS A 40 6.89 11.06 1.77
CA LYS A 40 5.81 10.58 2.66
C LYS A 40 4.85 11.69 3.06
N ALA A 41 5.36 12.88 3.38
CA ALA A 41 4.54 14.04 3.67
C ALA A 41 3.67 14.42 2.47
N ASN A 42 4.25 14.47 1.26
CA ASN A 42 3.50 14.75 0.05
C ASN A 42 2.40 13.71 -0.20
N ILE A 43 2.70 12.41 -0.13
CA ILE A 43 1.71 11.34 -0.35
C ILE A 43 0.56 11.43 0.66
N SER A 44 0.86 11.71 1.93
CA SER A 44 -0.16 11.84 2.97
C SER A 44 -1.14 12.99 2.70
N ILE A 45 -0.67 14.10 2.11
CA ILE A 45 -1.50 15.23 1.69
C ILE A 45 -2.50 14.83 0.59
N TRP A 46 -2.09 13.98 -0.35
CA TRP A 46 -2.98 13.50 -1.41
C TRP A 46 -4.04 12.53 -0.88
N LEU A 47 -3.67 11.61 0.02
CA LEU A 47 -4.63 10.69 0.64
C LEU A 47 -5.66 11.39 1.54
N ASP A 48 -5.31 12.53 2.15
CA ASP A 48 -6.24 13.30 2.98
C ASP A 48 -7.38 13.94 2.14
N LYS A 49 -7.10 14.29 0.87
CA LYS A 49 -8.10 14.90 0.00
C LYS A 49 -9.25 13.93 -0.27
N LYS A 50 -10.46 14.32 0.13
CA LYS A 50 -11.70 13.57 -0.09
C LYS A 50 -11.90 13.14 -1.56
N SER A 51 -11.59 14.01 -2.52
CA SER A 51 -11.71 13.71 -3.95
C SER A 51 -10.76 12.60 -4.40
N PHE A 52 -9.56 12.52 -3.82
CA PHE A 52 -8.61 11.47 -4.16
C PHE A 52 -9.05 10.12 -3.57
N ARG A 53 -9.57 10.12 -2.34
CA ARG A 53 -10.15 8.92 -1.72
C ARG A 53 -11.30 8.34 -2.54
N ILE A 54 -12.21 9.18 -3.05
CA ILE A 54 -13.31 8.73 -3.90
C ILE A 54 -12.80 8.08 -5.20
N SER A 55 -11.71 8.63 -5.78
CA SER A 55 -11.09 8.09 -6.98
C SER A 55 -10.50 6.70 -6.73
N LEU A 56 -9.82 6.52 -5.59
CA LEU A 56 -9.30 5.21 -5.19
C LEU A 56 -10.43 4.20 -4.95
N ILE A 57 -11.51 4.59 -4.26
CA ILE A 57 -12.69 3.73 -4.04
C ILE A 57 -13.25 3.24 -5.38
N SER A 58 -13.41 4.15 -6.34
CA SER A 58 -13.89 3.80 -7.68
C SER A 58 -12.93 2.87 -8.42
N THR A 59 -11.63 3.15 -8.35
CA THR A 59 -10.59 2.37 -9.03
C THR A 59 -10.50 0.96 -8.45
N PHE A 60 -10.51 0.80 -7.13
CA PHE A 60 -10.52 -0.51 -6.47
C PHE A 60 -11.79 -1.29 -6.78
N THR A 61 -12.95 -0.62 -6.83
CA THR A 61 -14.22 -1.25 -7.19
C THR A 61 -14.17 -1.81 -8.61
N ALA A 62 -13.74 -0.98 -9.58
CA ALA A 62 -13.61 -1.40 -10.97
C ALA A 62 -12.59 -2.54 -11.13
N LEU A 63 -11.43 -2.42 -10.48
CA LEU A 63 -10.36 -3.41 -10.55
C LEU A 63 -10.79 -4.75 -9.97
N ALA A 64 -11.50 -4.75 -8.83
CA ALA A 64 -12.06 -5.97 -8.25
C ALA A 64 -12.98 -6.68 -9.24
N ILE A 65 -13.97 -5.96 -9.80
CA ILE A 65 -14.95 -6.52 -10.75
C ILE A 65 -14.26 -7.07 -12.00
N VAL A 66 -13.34 -6.32 -12.60
CA VAL A 66 -12.60 -6.74 -13.80
C VAL A 66 -11.81 -8.01 -13.52
N LEU A 67 -11.08 -8.08 -12.40
CA LEU A 67 -10.33 -9.27 -12.03
C LEU A 67 -11.24 -10.46 -11.72
N GLY A 68 -12.40 -10.21 -11.10
CA GLY A 68 -13.41 -11.23 -10.85
C GLY A 68 -13.95 -11.87 -12.13
N TYR A 69 -14.29 -11.05 -13.14
CA TYR A 69 -14.75 -11.59 -14.42
C TYR A 69 -13.62 -12.16 -15.28
N LEU A 70 -12.43 -11.57 -15.24
CA LEU A 70 -11.27 -12.07 -15.98
C LEU A 70 -10.89 -13.48 -15.55
N LEU A 71 -10.96 -13.77 -14.25
CA LEU A 71 -10.62 -15.07 -13.69
C LEU A 71 -11.84 -15.98 -13.48
N ALA A 72 -13.03 -15.60 -13.93
CA ALA A 72 -14.24 -16.42 -13.76
C ALA A 72 -14.11 -17.85 -14.36
N TYR A 73 -13.23 -18.02 -15.35
CA TYR A 73 -12.96 -19.31 -16.00
C TYR A 73 -11.84 -20.12 -15.34
N LEU A 74 -11.08 -19.53 -14.42
CA LEU A 74 -9.98 -20.19 -13.71
C LEU A 74 -10.50 -20.73 -12.37
N PRO A 75 -10.73 -22.05 -12.25
CA PRO A 75 -11.16 -22.61 -10.98
C PRO A 75 -10.06 -22.44 -9.92
N ASN A 76 -10.46 -22.24 -8.66
CA ASN A 76 -9.60 -22.13 -7.47
C ASN A 76 -8.78 -20.83 -7.32
N ILE A 77 -8.88 -19.85 -8.22
CA ILE A 77 -8.21 -18.56 -8.07
C ILE A 77 -9.26 -17.44 -8.09
N GLU A 78 -9.46 -16.79 -6.94
CA GLU A 78 -10.43 -15.70 -6.81
C GLU A 78 -9.74 -14.40 -6.37
N LEU A 79 -9.37 -13.57 -7.36
CA LEU A 79 -8.76 -12.25 -7.09
C LEU A 79 -9.79 -11.19 -6.67
N PHE A 80 -11.07 -11.43 -6.89
CA PHE A 80 -12.15 -10.52 -6.49
C PHE A 80 -12.14 -10.27 -4.97
N THR A 81 -12.22 -11.35 -4.19
CA THR A 81 -12.20 -11.32 -2.71
C THR A 81 -10.89 -10.73 -2.19
N LEU A 82 -9.76 -11.08 -2.81
CA LEU A 82 -8.44 -10.55 -2.44
C LEU A 82 -8.37 -9.02 -2.63
N MET A 83 -8.87 -8.51 -3.76
CA MET A 83 -8.86 -7.07 -4.03
C MET A 83 -9.75 -6.30 -3.05
N ILE A 84 -10.91 -6.86 -2.68
CA ILE A 84 -11.78 -6.25 -1.67
C ILE A 84 -11.08 -6.22 -0.31
N PHE A 85 -10.45 -7.32 0.09
CA PHE A 85 -9.65 -7.36 1.32
C PHE A 85 -8.53 -6.30 1.30
N LEU A 86 -7.76 -6.25 0.21
CA LEU A 86 -6.64 -5.32 0.06
C LEU A 86 -7.13 -3.86 0.07
N SER A 87 -8.30 -3.58 -0.49
CA SER A 87 -8.89 -2.26 -0.46
C SER A 87 -9.14 -1.76 0.98
N GLY A 88 -9.64 -2.63 1.86
CA GLY A 88 -9.79 -2.32 3.27
C GLY A 88 -8.45 -2.24 4.00
N PHE A 89 -7.51 -3.10 3.64
CA PHE A 89 -6.16 -3.07 4.19
C PHE A 89 -5.44 -1.75 3.93
N ILE A 90 -5.58 -1.18 2.72
CA ILE A 90 -4.88 0.05 2.31
C ILE A 90 -5.66 1.32 2.68
N LEU A 91 -6.98 1.36 2.44
CA LEU A 91 -7.79 2.57 2.62
C LEU A 91 -8.49 2.64 3.99
N GLY A 92 -8.56 1.53 4.71
CA GLY A 92 -9.16 1.44 6.03
C GLY A 92 -10.63 0.98 6.03
N LYS A 93 -11.22 0.95 7.23
CA LYS A 93 -12.48 0.24 7.55
C LYS A 93 -13.67 0.71 6.72
N ARG A 94 -13.89 2.03 6.68
CA ARG A 94 -15.06 2.62 6.02
C ARG A 94 -15.03 2.38 4.51
N ASP A 95 -13.88 2.66 3.90
CA ASP A 95 -13.71 2.56 2.45
C ASP A 95 -13.74 1.09 2.00
N GLY A 96 -13.09 0.18 2.73
CA GLY A 96 -13.13 -1.25 2.42
C GLY A 96 -14.53 -1.85 2.44
N VAL A 97 -15.37 -1.47 3.43
CA VAL A 97 -16.78 -1.90 3.50
C VAL A 97 -17.58 -1.38 2.30
N ILE A 98 -17.39 -0.11 1.94
CA ILE A 98 -18.06 0.53 0.80
C ILE A 98 -17.65 -0.17 -0.50
N ILE A 99 -16.36 -0.40 -0.70
CA ILE A 99 -15.83 -1.06 -1.90
C ILE A 99 -16.40 -2.47 -1.99
N GLY A 100 -16.36 -3.25 -0.91
CA GLY A 100 -16.94 -4.60 -0.87
C GLY A 100 -18.44 -4.62 -1.19
N LEU A 101 -19.21 -3.64 -0.69
CA LEU A 101 -20.63 -3.52 -0.97
C LEU A 101 -20.91 -3.21 -2.45
N PHE A 102 -20.26 -2.19 -3.01
CA PHE A 102 -20.51 -1.75 -4.39
C PHE A 102 -19.97 -2.74 -5.41
N SER A 103 -18.76 -3.28 -5.19
CA SER A 103 -18.18 -4.28 -6.08
C SER A 103 -19.03 -5.55 -6.12
N SER A 104 -19.46 -6.07 -4.98
CA SER A 104 -20.33 -7.25 -4.93
C SER A 104 -21.71 -7.00 -5.53
N PHE A 105 -22.31 -5.83 -5.29
CA PHE A 105 -23.57 -5.45 -5.91
C PHE A 105 -23.48 -5.48 -7.43
N ILE A 106 -22.47 -4.81 -8.01
CA ILE A 106 -22.27 -4.79 -9.47
C ILE A 106 -21.96 -6.20 -9.97
N PHE A 107 -21.06 -6.92 -9.29
CA PHE A 107 -20.64 -8.26 -9.67
C PHE A 107 -21.82 -9.24 -9.74
N CYS A 108 -22.73 -9.16 -8.76
CA CYS A 108 -23.90 -10.03 -8.66
C CYS A 108 -25.04 -9.64 -9.61
N PHE A 109 -25.27 -8.34 -9.85
CA PHE A 109 -26.31 -7.87 -10.76
C PHE A 109 -25.93 -8.07 -12.24
N PHE A 110 -24.67 -7.80 -12.58
CA PHE A 110 -24.16 -7.89 -13.95
C PHE A 110 -23.41 -9.21 -14.21
N ASN A 111 -23.71 -10.24 -13.42
CA ASN A 111 -23.10 -11.55 -13.58
C ASN A 111 -23.50 -12.16 -14.95
N PRO A 112 -22.54 -12.53 -15.83
CA PRO A 112 -22.84 -13.16 -17.12
C PRO A 112 -23.59 -14.49 -17.00
N PHE A 113 -23.50 -15.16 -15.85
CA PHE A 113 -24.23 -16.41 -15.57
C PHE A 113 -25.65 -16.18 -15.03
N GLY A 114 -26.09 -14.93 -14.93
CA GLY A 114 -27.40 -14.53 -14.41
C GLY A 114 -27.31 -13.89 -13.02
N PRO A 115 -28.24 -12.99 -12.69
CA PRO A 115 -28.21 -12.26 -11.44
C PRO A 115 -28.45 -13.17 -10.24
N SER A 116 -27.76 -12.90 -9.13
CA SER A 116 -27.97 -13.65 -7.89
C SER A 116 -29.41 -13.48 -7.38
N PRO A 117 -30.09 -14.58 -6.98
CA PRO A 117 -31.35 -14.50 -6.24
C PRO A 117 -31.23 -13.65 -4.98
N ILE A 118 -32.31 -12.96 -4.60
CA ILE A 118 -32.29 -11.96 -3.50
C ILE A 118 -31.67 -12.49 -2.19
N PRO A 119 -31.98 -13.70 -1.69
CA PRO A 119 -31.34 -14.21 -0.48
C PRO A 119 -29.82 -14.36 -0.63
N LEU A 120 -29.36 -14.91 -1.76
CA LEU A 120 -27.95 -15.11 -2.04
C LEU A 120 -27.22 -13.77 -2.19
N LEU A 121 -27.84 -12.82 -2.89
CA LEU A 121 -27.34 -11.46 -3.03
C LEU A 121 -27.07 -10.83 -1.67
N MET A 122 -28.00 -10.92 -0.73
CA MET A 122 -27.82 -10.39 0.63
C MET A 122 -26.63 -11.02 1.35
N PHE A 123 -26.48 -12.35 1.27
CA PHE A 123 -25.32 -13.01 1.84
C PHE A 123 -24.00 -12.57 1.18
N GLN A 124 -23.98 -12.42 -0.14
CA GLN A 124 -22.79 -11.97 -0.87
C GLN A 124 -22.40 -10.54 -0.48
N LEU A 125 -23.36 -9.60 -0.47
CA LEU A 125 -23.11 -8.21 -0.05
C LEU A 125 -22.53 -8.16 1.36
N LEU A 126 -23.12 -8.89 2.31
CA LEU A 126 -22.63 -8.96 3.68
C LEU A 126 -21.24 -9.59 3.77
N HIS A 127 -21.02 -10.70 3.08
CA HIS A 127 -19.74 -11.39 3.04
C HIS A 127 -18.62 -10.46 2.53
N TYR A 128 -18.82 -9.83 1.37
CA TYR A 128 -17.80 -8.99 0.76
C TYR A 128 -17.56 -7.69 1.54
N SER A 129 -18.61 -7.08 2.11
CA SER A 129 -18.43 -5.95 3.03
C SER A 129 -17.63 -6.35 4.28
N LEU A 130 -17.86 -7.53 4.84
CA LEU A 130 -17.11 -8.04 5.99
C LEU A 130 -15.66 -8.33 5.62
N THR A 131 -15.39 -8.89 4.45
CA THR A 131 -14.03 -9.12 3.93
C THR A 131 -13.24 -7.81 3.83
N GLY A 132 -13.86 -6.75 3.32
CA GLY A 132 -13.23 -5.41 3.29
C GLY A 132 -12.94 -4.89 4.70
N LEU A 133 -13.86 -5.08 5.65
CA LEU A 133 -13.64 -4.72 7.05
C LEU A 133 -12.47 -5.51 7.68
N LEU A 134 -12.40 -6.81 7.42
CA LEU A 134 -11.33 -7.67 7.93
C LEU A 134 -9.96 -7.22 7.44
N GLY A 135 -9.84 -6.83 6.16
CA GLY A 135 -8.60 -6.27 5.62
C GLY A 135 -8.12 -5.05 6.41
N ALA A 136 -9.04 -4.14 6.74
CA ALA A 136 -8.71 -2.97 7.54
C ALA A 136 -8.31 -3.33 8.97
N ILE A 137 -8.99 -4.28 9.60
CA ILE A 137 -8.65 -4.76 10.95
C ILE A 137 -7.26 -5.41 10.95
N SER A 138 -6.91 -6.17 9.91
CA SER A 138 -5.57 -6.74 9.77
C SER A 138 -4.48 -5.67 9.69
N CYS A 139 -4.72 -4.58 8.96
CA CYS A 139 -3.80 -3.44 8.90
C CYS A 139 -3.63 -2.78 10.28
N ASP A 140 -4.74 -2.47 10.96
CA ASP A 140 -4.72 -1.91 12.32
C ASP A 140 -3.96 -2.79 13.32
N TYR A 141 -4.11 -4.12 13.19
CA TYR A 141 -3.44 -5.07 14.07
C TYR A 141 -1.92 -5.09 13.84
N LEU A 142 -1.48 -5.04 12.58
CA LEU A 142 -0.05 -4.98 12.25
C LEU A 142 0.56 -3.66 12.70
N ALA A 143 -0.13 -2.54 12.49
CA ALA A 143 0.35 -1.21 12.89
C ALA A 143 0.48 -1.02 14.42
N LYS A 144 -0.18 -1.85 15.24
CA LYS A 144 -0.04 -1.84 16.71
C LYS A 144 1.13 -2.64 17.23
N LYS A 145 1.73 -3.49 16.40
CA LYS A 145 2.81 -4.40 16.79
C LYS A 145 4.19 -3.77 16.63
N ASP A 146 4.27 -2.68 15.86
CA ASP A 146 5.42 -1.79 15.72
C ASP A 146 5.37 -0.65 16.76
#